data_AF-A0A660R8X7-F1
#
_entry.id   AF-A0A660R8X7-F1
#
_cell.length_a   1.000
_cell.length_b   1.000
_cell.length_c   1.000
_cell.angle_alpha   90.00
_cell.angle_beta   90.00
_cell.angle_gamma   90.00
#
_symmetry.space_group_name_H-M   'P 1'
#
loop_
_entity.id
_entity.type
_entity.pdbx_description
1 polymer ?
#
loop_
_entity_poly.entity_id
_entity_poly.type
_entity_poly.pdbx_seq_one_letter_code
_entity_poly.pdbx_strand_id
1 'polypeptide(L)'
;EQEALNVIGENFERWSHQERAIHLRSFIKRFQNSPQIPEYLLTLSLEEEAVGNRSEAIRLLKFFVLSFPDHRLIANALEALTLISRQMGEASWIDYAVMKLFVEGGKS
;
A
#
# COMPACT_ATOMS: atom_id res chain seq x y z
N GLU A 1 6.50 1.41 -19.53
CA GLU A 1 6.53 1.84 -18.12
C GLU A 1 6.60 3.35 -18.01
N GLN A 2 7.63 4.01 -18.54
CA GLN A 2 7.80 5.48 -18.47
C GLN A 2 6.55 6.27 -18.90
N GLU A 3 5.91 5.89 -20.00
CA GLU A 3 4.66 6.53 -20.44
C GLU A 3 3.55 6.43 -19.38
N ALA A 4 3.39 5.27 -18.73
CA ALA A 4 2.40 5.09 -17.68
C ALA A 4 2.75 5.90 -16.41
N LEU A 5 4.04 6.00 -16.07
CA LEU A 5 4.53 6.86 -14.99
C LEU A 5 4.23 8.34 -15.28
N ASN A 6 4.47 8.79 -16.51
CA ASN A 6 4.18 10.16 -16.93
C ASN A 6 2.68 10.44 -16.85
N VAL A 7 1.85 9.54 -17.39
CA VAL A 7 0.39 9.67 -17.34
C VAL A 7 -0.11 9.75 -15.90
N ILE A 8 0.40 8.90 -15.01
CA ILE A 8 0.06 8.95 -13.59
C ILE A 8 0.54 10.29 -12.99
N GLY A 9 1.81 10.64 -13.13
CA GLY A 9 2.39 11.84 -12.54
C GLY A 9 1.72 13.15 -12.97
N GLU A 10 1.36 13.28 -14.24
CA GLU A 10 0.73 14.49 -14.80
C GLU A 10 -0.74 14.67 -14.38
N ASN A 11 -1.44 13.56 -14.12
CA ASN A 11 -2.88 13.59 -13.88
C ASN A 11 -3.27 13.24 -12.43
N PHE A 12 -2.32 12.78 -11.61
CA PHE A 12 -2.60 12.27 -10.27
C PHE A 12 -3.46 13.23 -9.46
N GLU A 13 -3.07 14.51 -9.39
CA GLU A 13 -3.78 15.51 -8.60
C GLU A 13 -5.17 15.89 -9.14
N ARG A 14 -5.45 15.58 -10.40
CA ARG A 14 -6.76 15.87 -11.04
C ARG A 14 -7.74 14.71 -10.91
N TRP A 15 -7.21 13.50 -10.80
CA TRP A 15 -8.02 12.29 -10.67
C TRP A 15 -8.67 12.19 -9.30
N SER A 16 -9.91 11.73 -9.32
CA SER A 16 -10.60 11.23 -8.13
C SER A 16 -9.87 10.01 -7.54
N HIS A 17 -10.13 9.71 -6.27
CA HIS A 17 -9.59 8.50 -5.61
C HIS A 17 -9.89 7.23 -6.42
N GLN A 18 -11.09 7.13 -7.01
CA GLN A 18 -11.48 6.00 -7.86
C GLN A 18 -10.61 5.89 -9.12
N GLU A 19 -10.35 6.99 -9.82
CA GLU A 19 -9.51 7.01 -11.01
C GLU A 19 -8.06 6.71 -10.68
N ARG A 20 -7.52 7.30 -9.60
CA ARG A 20 -6.18 6.99 -9.09
C ARG A 20 -6.03 5.50 -8.82
N ALA A 21 -6.99 4.91 -8.12
CA ALA A 21 -7.00 3.49 -7.82
C ALA A 21 -7.00 2.61 -9.09
N ILE A 22 -7.80 2.96 -10.11
CA ILE A 22 -7.84 2.25 -11.40
C ILE A 22 -6.47 2.29 -12.10
N HIS A 23 -5.86 3.48 -12.20
CA HIS A 23 -4.60 3.65 -12.91
C HIS A 23 -3.42 3.00 -12.19
N LEU A 24 -3.34 3.14 -10.86
CA LEU A 24 -2.31 2.49 -10.05
C LEU A 24 -2.43 0.96 -10.10
N ARG A 25 -3.66 0.42 -9.99
CA ARG A 25 -3.91 -1.02 -10.12
C ARG A 25 -3.50 -1.56 -11.48
N SER A 26 -3.81 -0.82 -12.55
CA SER A 26 -3.38 -1.16 -13.92
C SER A 26 -1.86 -1.17 -14.05
N PHE A 27 -1.18 -0.16 -13.47
CA PHE A 27 0.28 -0.09 -13.45
C PHE A 27 0.91 -1.30 -12.74
N ILE A 28 0.50 -1.57 -11.50
CA ILE A 28 1.05 -2.68 -10.68
C ILE A 28 0.83 -4.02 -11.39
N LYS A 29 -0.35 -4.23 -12.01
CA LYS A 29 -0.64 -5.45 -12.76
C LYS A 29 0.29 -5.62 -13.97
N ARG A 30 0.60 -4.53 -14.67
CA ARG A 30 1.36 -4.53 -15.94
C ARG A 30 2.88 -4.52 -15.73
N PHE A 31 3.38 -3.85 -14.70
CA PHE A 31 4.80 -3.61 -14.48
C PHE A 31 5.26 -4.20 -13.14
N GLN A 32 5.19 -5.53 -13.02
CA GLN A 32 5.45 -6.26 -11.76
C GLN A 32 6.90 -6.24 -11.25
N ASN A 33 7.84 -5.75 -12.07
CA ASN A 33 9.25 -5.58 -11.69
C ASN A 33 9.64 -4.09 -11.56
N SER A 34 8.67 -3.18 -11.60
CA SER A 34 8.93 -1.75 -11.50
C SER A 34 9.45 -1.40 -10.11
N PRO A 35 10.49 -0.55 -10.00
CA PRO A 35 10.94 -0.04 -8.71
C PRO A 35 9.92 0.87 -8.01
N GLN A 36 8.86 1.31 -8.71
CA GLN A 36 7.78 2.14 -8.14
C GLN A 36 6.68 1.32 -7.45
N ILE A 37 6.73 -0.01 -7.52
CA ILE A 37 5.69 -0.87 -6.93
C ILE A 37 5.45 -0.60 -5.45
N PRO A 38 6.47 -0.48 -4.58
CA PRO A 38 6.23 -0.23 -3.17
C PRO A 38 5.44 1.07 -2.96
N GLU A 39 5.89 2.18 -3.55
CA GLU A 39 5.19 3.46 -3.51
C GLU A 39 3.73 3.32 -3.97
N TYR A 40 3.51 2.71 -5.14
CA TYR A 40 2.17 2.60 -5.71
C TYR A 40 1.27 1.61 -4.98
N LEU A 41 1.81 0.59 -4.31
CA LEU A 41 1.03 -0.29 -3.44
C LEU A 41 0.51 0.47 -2.21
N LEU A 42 1.38 1.26 -1.57
CA LEU A 42 0.96 2.10 -0.45
C LEU A 42 -0.06 3.13 -0.93
N THR A 43 0.22 3.87 -2.00
CA THR A 43 -0.72 4.86 -2.55
C THR A 43 -2.04 4.20 -2.92
N LEU A 44 -2.05 3.10 -3.69
CA LEU A 44 -3.28 2.40 -4.05
C LEU A 44 -4.07 1.98 -2.81
N SER A 45 -3.41 1.49 -1.76
CA SER A 45 -4.12 1.11 -0.53
C SER A 45 -4.86 2.28 0.12
N LEU A 46 -4.27 3.48 0.10
CA LEU A 46 -4.90 4.70 0.64
C LEU A 46 -6.05 5.18 -0.27
N GLU A 47 -5.88 5.08 -1.59
CA GLU A 47 -6.95 5.40 -2.54
C GLU A 47 -8.13 4.43 -2.39
N GLU A 48 -7.87 3.14 -2.17
CA GLU A 48 -8.89 2.12 -1.89
C GLU A 48 -9.62 2.39 -0.55
N GLU A 49 -8.90 2.79 0.50
CA GLU A 49 -9.53 3.23 1.76
C GLU A 49 -10.44 4.43 1.53
N ALA A 50 -9.98 5.43 0.78
CA ALA A 50 -10.72 6.67 0.52
C ALA A 50 -12.04 6.43 -0.23
N VAL A 51 -12.11 5.41 -1.09
CA VAL A 51 -13.36 4.99 -1.76
C VAL A 51 -14.19 3.98 -0.95
N GLY A 52 -13.77 3.65 0.27
CA GLY A 52 -14.48 2.76 1.19
C GLY A 52 -14.15 1.28 1.02
N ASN A 53 -13.23 0.90 0.13
CA ASN A 53 -12.80 -0.47 -0.11
C ASN A 53 -11.75 -0.94 0.93
N ARG A 54 -12.10 -0.82 2.22
CA ARG A 54 -11.19 -1.10 3.35
C ARG A 54 -10.57 -2.50 3.33
N SER A 55 -11.29 -3.51 2.89
CA SER A 55 -10.77 -4.89 2.78
C SER A 55 -9.63 -5.00 1.77
N GLU A 56 -9.74 -4.30 0.63
CA GLU A 56 -8.69 -4.28 -0.38
C GLU A 56 -7.49 -3.45 0.08
N ALA A 57 -7.74 -2.31 0.73
CA ALA A 57 -6.69 -1.50 1.36
C ALA A 57 -5.84 -2.34 2.34
N ILE A 58 -6.49 -3.05 3.26
CA ILE A 58 -5.83 -3.97 4.20
C ILE A 58 -5.03 -5.05 3.45
N ARG A 59 -5.61 -5.67 2.42
CA ARG A 59 -4.94 -6.72 1.64
C ARG A 59 -3.66 -6.19 0.98
N LEU A 60 -3.70 -4.99 0.39
CA LEU A 60 -2.57 -4.35 -0.26
C LEU A 60 -1.48 -3.96 0.75
N LEU A 61 -1.86 -3.44 1.92
CA LEU A 61 -0.91 -3.09 2.99
C LEU A 61 -0.23 -4.32 3.57
N LYS A 62 -0.98 -5.41 3.80
CA LYS A 62 -0.39 -6.70 4.22
C LYS A 62 0.60 -7.21 3.18
N PHE A 63 0.25 -7.12 1.89
CA PHE A 63 1.16 -7.50 0.81
C PHE A 63 2.42 -6.62 0.81
N PHE A 64 2.29 -5.30 0.97
CA PHE A 64 3.43 -4.40 1.08
C PHE A 64 4.37 -4.80 2.22
N VAL A 65 3.84 -5.02 3.43
CA VAL A 65 4.65 -5.34 4.62
C VAL A 65 5.39 -6.66 4.47
N LEU A 66 4.75 -7.65 3.83
CA LEU A 66 5.36 -8.97 3.59
C LEU A 66 6.41 -8.95 2.47
N SER A 67 6.20 -8.16 1.42
CA SER A 67 7.07 -8.12 0.24
C SER A 67 8.21 -7.11 0.35
N PHE A 68 8.05 -6.06 1.15
CA PHE A 68 8.99 -4.94 1.24
C PHE A 68 9.28 -4.53 2.70
N PRO A 69 9.71 -5.46 3.57
CA PRO A 69 9.86 -5.20 5.01
C PRO A 69 10.91 -4.12 5.34
N ASP A 70 11.94 -3.97 4.51
CA ASP A 70 13.00 -2.97 4.71
C ASP A 70 12.79 -1.68 3.91
N HIS A 71 11.65 -1.52 3.25
CA HIS A 71 11.39 -0.33 2.44
C HIS A 71 11.19 0.91 3.32
N ARG A 72 11.66 2.07 2.85
CA ARG A 72 11.59 3.35 3.58
C ARG A 72 10.16 3.75 4.02
N LEU A 73 9.12 3.19 3.38
CA LEU A 73 7.71 3.45 3.67
C LEU A 73 7.05 2.41 4.58
N ILE A 74 7.81 1.46 5.14
CA ILE A 74 7.26 0.38 5.98
C ILE A 74 6.50 0.93 7.20
N ALA A 75 7.01 1.99 7.82
CA ALA A 75 6.35 2.63 8.95
C ALA A 75 4.98 3.21 8.56
N ASN A 76 4.89 3.87 7.39
CA ASN A 76 3.64 4.41 6.88
C ASN A 76 2.63 3.31 6.55
N ALA A 77 3.06 2.21 5.95
CA ALA A 77 2.19 1.08 5.65
C ALA A 77 1.65 0.42 6.94
N LEU A 78 2.50 0.25 7.95
CA LEU A 78 2.12 -0.28 9.26
C LEU A 78 1.14 0.64 10.00
N GLU A 79 1.34 1.95 9.92
CA GLU A 79 0.43 2.95 10.49
C GLU A 79 -0.94 2.91 9.81
N ALA A 80 -0.99 2.94 8.48
CA ALA A 80 -2.23 2.84 7.71
C ALA A 80 -2.99 1.54 8.01
N LEU A 81 -2.29 0.41 8.05
CA LEU A 81 -2.90 -0.89 8.35
C LEU A 81 -3.54 -0.91 9.74
N THR A 82 -2.82 -0.36 10.73
CA THR A 82 -3.33 -0.26 12.10
C THR A 82 -4.58 0.62 12.18
N LEU A 83 -4.56 1.79 11.52
CA LEU A 83 -5.67 2.72 11.52
C LEU A 83 -6.93 2.11 10.90
N ILE A 84 -6.81 1.51 9.71
CA ILE A 84 -7.94 0.92 8.99
C ILE A 84 -8.51 -0.28 9.76
N SER A 85 -7.66 -1.18 10.28
CA SER A 85 -8.12 -2.34 11.04
C SER A 85 -8.88 -1.95 12.31
N ARG A 86 -8.44 -0.89 13.01
CA ARG A 86 -9.16 -0.36 14.18
C ARG A 86 -10.56 0.15 13.81
N GLN A 87 -10.71 0.82 12.67
CA GLN A 87 -12.02 1.30 12.21
C GLN A 87 -12.97 0.16 11.84
N MET A 88 -12.44 -0.98 11.36
CA MET A 88 -13.23 -2.15 10.99
C MET A 88 -13.72 -2.98 12.19
N GLY A 89 -13.27 -2.67 13.42
CA GLY A 89 -13.55 -3.49 14.59
C GLY A 89 -12.91 -4.89 14.52
N GLU A 90 -12.07 -5.14 13.51
CA GLU A 90 -11.19 -6.29 13.49
C GLU A 90 -10.19 -6.09 14.63
N ALA A 91 -10.06 -7.09 15.51
CA ALA A 91 -9.04 -7.11 16.55
C ALA A 91 -7.65 -7.13 15.89
N SER A 92 -7.19 -5.93 15.53
CA SER A 92 -5.81 -5.60 15.22
C SER A 92 -4.98 -5.96 16.44
N TRP A 93 -4.07 -6.94 16.33
CA TRP A 93 -2.68 -6.74 16.74
C TRP A 93 -1.81 -8.00 16.88
N ILE A 94 -2.36 -9.23 16.89
CA ILE A 94 -1.50 -10.43 17.11
C ILE A 94 -0.51 -10.61 15.94
N ASP A 95 -0.90 -10.31 14.70
CA ASP A 95 0.02 -10.36 13.56
C ASP A 95 0.92 -9.11 13.44
N TYR A 96 0.46 -7.94 13.89
CA TYR A 96 1.23 -6.69 13.84
C TYR A 96 2.42 -6.72 14.80
N ALA A 97 2.24 -7.25 16.01
CA ALA A 97 3.30 -7.45 16.99
C ALA A 97 4.34 -8.48 16.51
N VAL A 98 3.92 -9.54 15.80
CA VAL A 98 4.82 -10.53 15.19
C VAL A 98 5.60 -9.92 14.01
N MET A 99 4.93 -9.18 13.11
CA MET A 99 5.58 -8.51 11.97
C MET A 99 6.60 -7.45 12.40
N LYS A 100 6.30 -6.65 13.42
CA LYS A 100 7.25 -5.67 13.96
C LYS A 100 8.50 -6.34 14.55
N LEU A 101 8.34 -7.47 15.26
CA LEU A 101 9.46 -8.24 15.79
C LEU A 101 10.34 -8.86 14.68
N PHE A 102 9.79 -9.22 13.52
CA PHE A 102 10.57 -9.69 12.37
C PHE A 102 11.36 -8.56 11.68
N VAL A 103 10.79 -7.36 11.55
CA VAL A 103 11.49 -6.19 10.97
C VAL A 103 12.59 -5.66 11.90
N GLU A 104 12.40 -5.74 13.21
CA GLU A 104 13.41 -5.32 14.20
C GLU A 104 14.46 -6.41 14.50
N GLY A 105 14.12 -7.70 14.38
CA GLY A 105 14.98 -8.84 14.68
C GLY A 105 15.91 -9.31 13.56
N GLY A 106 15.73 -8.81 12.32
CA GLY A 106 16.60 -9.12 11.16
C GLY A 106 17.89 -8.30 11.09
N LYS A 107 18.11 -7.38 12.04
CA LYS A 107 19.37 -6.62 12.16
C LYS A 107 20.33 -7.38 13.08
N SER A 108 20.98 -8.43 12.56
CA SER A 108 22.16 -9.05 13.17
C SER A 108 23.29 -9.11 12.16
#